data_AF-A0A932PDB1-F1
#
_entry.id   AF-A0A932PDB1-F1
#
_cell.length_a   1.000
_cell.length_b   1.000
_cell.length_c   1.000
_cell.angle_alpha   90.00
_cell.angle_beta   90.00
_cell.angle_gamma   90.00
#
_symmetry.space_group_name_H-M   'P 1'
#
loop_
_entity.id
_entity.type
_entity.pdbx_description
1 polymer ?
#
loop_
_entity_poly.entity_id
_entity_poly.type
_entity_poly.pdbx_seq_one_letter_code
_entity_poly.pdbx_strand_id
1 'polypeptide(L)'
;MPNPDPAGEWRELSERYRQMSDEELLVLARESSELTDIAQQALTQEISYRKLSIPAPAVPVRSIPKTDPDSPYAKDRELVEISTVWSSADAMRLQAVLDGAGIPFYIGPELATGVEEVTSDFSKGLGVKIMSIGRPWARQAMKNYFPVDEPPSEKEQEDQEEEHPVRCPKCHSTEVVFGELIDELADQPPVQPGATPSDFEWTCDSCGHKWVDDGIVGEA
;
A
#
# COMPACT_ATOMS: atom_id res chain seq x y z
N MET A 1 47.99 -41.49 -30.79
CA MET A 1 47.36 -41.38 -29.47
C MET A 1 46.16 -42.30 -29.48
N PRO A 2 45.99 -43.22 -28.50
CA PRO A 2 44.79 -44.03 -28.42
C PRO A 2 43.59 -43.10 -28.18
N ASN A 3 42.57 -43.24 -29.03
CA ASN A 3 41.32 -42.50 -28.92
C ASN A 3 40.57 -43.08 -27.70
N PRO A 4 40.13 -42.29 -26.71
CA PRO A 4 39.34 -42.83 -25.62
C PRO A 4 38.03 -43.39 -26.21
N ASP A 5 37.76 -44.67 -25.96
CA ASP A 5 36.53 -45.33 -26.38
C ASP A 5 35.38 -44.86 -25.46
N PRO A 6 34.50 -43.94 -25.91
CA PRO A 6 33.51 -43.31 -25.03
C PRO A 6 32.50 -44.32 -24.45
N ALA A 7 32.24 -45.40 -25.18
CA ALA A 7 31.37 -46.49 -24.75
C ALA A 7 32.02 -47.45 -23.73
N GLY A 8 33.36 -47.47 -23.67
CA GLY A 8 34.12 -48.19 -22.65
C GLY A 8 34.15 -47.41 -21.34
N GLU A 9 34.49 -46.13 -21.43
CA GLU A 9 34.53 -45.20 -20.29
C GLU A 9 33.16 -45.08 -19.62
N TRP A 10 32.07 -44.97 -20.40
CA TRP A 10 30.72 -44.93 -19.86
C TRP A 10 30.37 -46.18 -19.04
N ARG A 11 30.74 -47.38 -19.51
CA ARG A 11 30.47 -48.63 -18.78
C ARG A 11 31.22 -48.71 -17.47
N GLU A 12 32.49 -48.31 -17.46
CA GLU A 12 33.32 -48.28 -16.25
C GLU A 12 32.78 -47.27 -15.23
N LEU A 13 32.39 -46.08 -15.70
CA LEU A 13 31.81 -45.03 -14.85
C LEU A 13 30.44 -45.44 -14.28
N SER A 14 29.57 -46.03 -15.09
CA SER A 14 28.27 -46.54 -14.62
C SER A 14 28.42 -47.65 -13.58
N GLU A 15 29.37 -48.57 -13.76
CA GLU A 15 29.62 -49.63 -12.78
C GLU A 15 30.17 -49.06 -11.47
N ARG A 16 31.05 -48.06 -11.55
CA ARG A 16 31.58 -47.35 -10.39
C ARG A 16 30.50 -46.61 -9.61
N TYR A 17 29.61 -45.89 -10.30
CA TYR A 17 28.49 -45.20 -9.66
C TYR A 17 27.46 -46.17 -9.07
N ARG A 18 27.28 -47.36 -9.65
CA ARG A 18 26.44 -48.42 -9.07
C ARG A 18 26.94 -48.94 -7.73
N GLN A 19 28.25 -49.00 -7.53
CA GLN A 19 28.85 -49.45 -6.27
C GLN A 19 28.87 -48.36 -5.20
N MET A 20 28.52 -47.13 -5.56
CA MET A 20 28.56 -45.97 -4.69
C MET A 20 27.23 -45.81 -3.92
N SER A 21 27.34 -45.34 -2.68
CA SER A 21 26.19 -45.04 -1.83
C SER A 21 25.42 -43.82 -2.34
N ASP A 22 24.15 -43.71 -1.94
CA ASP A 22 23.28 -42.61 -2.37
C ASP A 22 23.81 -41.23 -1.93
N GLU A 23 24.40 -41.15 -0.74
CA GLU A 23 25.04 -39.94 -0.22
C GLU A 23 26.23 -39.47 -1.07
N GLU A 24 27.09 -40.41 -1.47
CA GLU A 24 28.29 -40.14 -2.29
C GLU A 24 27.89 -39.72 -3.73
N LEU A 25 26.84 -40.34 -4.29
CA LEU A 25 26.28 -39.94 -5.58
C LEU A 25 25.71 -38.52 -5.54
N LEU A 26 25.07 -38.11 -4.44
CA LEU A 26 24.54 -36.77 -4.26
C LEU A 26 25.64 -35.70 -4.11
N VAL A 27 26.75 -36.03 -3.45
CA VAL A 27 27.93 -35.15 -3.37
C VAL A 27 28.51 -34.93 -4.76
N LEU A 28 28.76 -36.00 -5.52
CA LEU A 28 29.26 -35.89 -6.89
C LEU A 28 28.29 -35.14 -7.81
N ALA A 29 26.98 -35.28 -7.59
CA ALA A 29 25.98 -34.56 -8.38
C ALA A 29 26.11 -33.04 -8.23
N ARG A 30 26.45 -32.57 -7.02
CA ARG A 30 26.65 -31.15 -6.72
C ARG A 30 27.89 -30.59 -7.42
N GLU A 31 28.91 -31.42 -7.63
CA GLU A 31 30.18 -31.09 -8.29
C GLU A 31 30.21 -31.57 -9.76
N SER A 32 29.05 -31.91 -10.34
CA SER A 32 28.95 -32.49 -11.69
C SER A 32 29.57 -31.64 -12.79
N SER A 33 29.66 -30.32 -12.61
CA SER A 33 30.34 -29.40 -13.52
C SER A 33 31.84 -29.62 -13.66
N GLU A 34 32.48 -30.32 -12.71
CA GLU A 34 33.90 -30.68 -12.77
C GLU A 34 34.14 -32.06 -13.41
N LEU A 35 33.07 -32.80 -13.71
CA LEU A 35 33.13 -34.11 -14.36
C LEU A 35 33.13 -33.98 -15.88
N THR A 36 33.69 -34.97 -16.56
CA THR A 36 33.61 -35.08 -18.03
C THR A 36 32.16 -35.32 -18.47
N ASP A 37 31.79 -34.93 -19.70
CA ASP A 37 30.41 -35.09 -20.22
C ASP A 37 29.88 -36.53 -20.08
N ILE A 38 30.74 -37.52 -20.35
CA ILE A 38 30.39 -38.95 -20.24
C ILE A 38 30.10 -39.33 -18.77
N ALA A 39 30.88 -38.80 -17.82
CA ALA A 39 30.69 -39.03 -16.39
C ALA A 39 29.43 -38.33 -15.86
N GLN A 40 29.13 -37.11 -16.32
CA GLN A 40 27.89 -36.41 -15.97
C GLN A 40 26.65 -37.17 -16.42
N GLN A 41 26.68 -37.68 -17.66
CA GLN A 41 25.57 -38.45 -18.23
C GLN A 41 25.35 -39.78 -17.50
N ALA A 42 26.42 -40.51 -17.18
CA ALA A 42 26.35 -41.74 -16.40
C ALA A 42 25.84 -41.49 -14.96
N LEU A 43 26.27 -40.41 -14.31
CA LEU A 43 25.84 -40.03 -12.97
C LEU A 43 24.36 -39.64 -12.92
N THR A 44 23.91 -38.84 -13.89
CA THR A 44 22.51 -38.41 -13.99
C THR A 44 21.57 -39.60 -14.20
N GLN A 45 22.00 -40.58 -14.99
CA GLN A 45 21.24 -41.82 -15.19
C GLN A 45 21.11 -42.63 -13.89
N GLU A 46 22.18 -42.76 -13.11
CA GLU A 46 22.15 -43.52 -11.85
C GLU A 46 21.30 -42.81 -10.78
N ILE A 47 21.42 -41.48 -10.66
CA ILE A 47 20.57 -40.65 -9.80
C ILE A 47 19.09 -40.79 -10.18
N SER A 48 18.79 -40.80 -11.48
CA SER A 48 17.44 -41.00 -12.01
C SER A 48 16.92 -42.42 -11.75
N TYR A 49 17.77 -43.44 -11.93
CA TYR A 49 17.42 -44.84 -11.67
C TYR A 49 17.08 -45.06 -10.19
N ARG A 50 17.82 -44.42 -9.29
CA ARG A 50 17.60 -44.47 -7.84
C ARG A 50 16.58 -43.46 -7.33
N LYS A 51 15.98 -42.65 -8.20
CA LYS A 51 15.04 -41.56 -7.86
C LYS A 51 15.57 -40.63 -6.77
N LEU A 52 16.88 -40.41 -6.77
CA LEU A 52 17.53 -39.51 -5.83
C LEU A 52 17.27 -38.08 -6.29
N SER A 53 16.61 -37.29 -5.45
CA SER A 53 16.43 -35.86 -5.71
C SER A 53 17.74 -35.17 -5.32
N ILE A 54 18.44 -34.60 -6.30
CA ILE A 54 19.63 -33.77 -6.02
C ILE A 54 19.12 -32.58 -5.22
N PRO A 55 19.48 -32.43 -3.93
CA PRO A 55 19.13 -31.23 -3.20
C PRO A 55 19.85 -30.10 -3.92
N ALA A 56 19.06 -29.22 -4.55
CA ALA A 56 19.57 -28.01 -5.16
C ALA A 56 20.57 -27.39 -4.17
N PRO A 57 21.75 -26.92 -4.63
CA PRO A 57 22.67 -26.25 -3.72
C PRO A 57 21.83 -25.23 -2.97
N ALA A 58 21.85 -25.31 -1.65
CA ALA A 58 21.18 -24.34 -0.81
C ALA A 58 21.78 -23.01 -1.24
N VAL A 59 21.08 -22.30 -2.13
CA VAL A 59 21.38 -20.92 -2.41
C VAL A 59 21.41 -20.31 -1.02
N PRO A 60 22.56 -19.76 -0.56
CA PRO A 60 22.54 -19.03 0.68
C PRO A 60 21.43 -18.01 0.44
N VAL A 61 20.34 -18.14 1.22
CA VAL A 61 19.27 -17.15 1.22
C VAL A 61 20.02 -15.86 1.37
N ARG A 62 20.10 -15.08 0.29
CA ARG A 62 20.80 -13.81 0.28
C ARG A 62 20.20 -13.09 1.45
N SER A 63 20.96 -12.98 2.53
CA SER A 63 20.55 -12.17 3.66
C SER A 63 20.34 -10.82 3.01
N ILE A 64 19.09 -10.37 2.94
CA ILE A 64 18.76 -9.04 2.44
C ILE A 64 19.75 -8.14 3.17
N PRO A 65 20.69 -7.46 2.48
CA PRO A 65 21.64 -6.61 3.16
C PRO A 65 20.79 -5.68 4.00
N LYS A 66 20.97 -5.75 5.33
CA LYS A 66 20.24 -4.88 6.26
C LYS A 66 20.53 -3.48 5.76
N THR A 67 19.51 -2.80 5.24
CA THR A 67 19.66 -1.47 4.69
C THR A 67 20.28 -0.61 5.77
N ASP A 68 21.51 -0.12 5.56
CA ASP A 68 22.14 0.85 6.44
C ASP A 68 21.22 2.07 6.52
N PRO A 69 20.66 2.39 7.71
CA PRO A 69 19.75 3.53 7.86
C PRO A 69 20.46 4.87 7.62
N ASP A 70 21.79 4.89 7.66
CA ASP A 70 22.63 6.05 7.38
C ASP A 70 23.00 6.19 5.89
N SER A 71 22.50 5.28 5.03
CA SER A 71 22.73 5.41 3.59
C SER A 71 22.09 6.70 3.06
N PRO A 72 22.76 7.46 2.18
CA PRO A 72 22.15 8.60 1.50
C PRO A 72 20.89 8.22 0.70
N TYR A 73 20.72 6.93 0.37
CA TYR A 73 19.56 6.37 -0.33
C TYR A 73 18.50 5.78 0.62
N ALA A 74 18.67 5.88 1.93
CA ALA A 74 17.70 5.34 2.90
C ALA A 74 16.32 6.02 2.74
N LYS A 75 16.31 7.34 2.50
CA LYS A 75 15.08 8.11 2.26
C LYS A 75 14.34 7.67 0.99
N ASP A 76 15.07 7.29 -0.05
CA ASP A 76 14.46 6.84 -1.32
C ASP A 76 13.77 5.48 -1.19
N ARG A 77 14.25 4.64 -0.26
CA ARG A 77 13.75 3.28 0.02
C ARG A 77 12.64 3.25 1.08
N GLU A 78 12.32 4.39 1.69
CA GLU A 78 11.22 4.49 2.65
C GLU A 78 9.90 4.14 1.98
N LEU A 79 9.09 3.31 2.63
CA LEU A 79 7.75 2.99 2.15
C LEU A 79 6.78 4.09 2.58
N VAL A 80 6.18 4.74 1.59
CA VAL A 80 5.19 5.80 1.77
C VAL A 80 3.84 5.33 1.28
N GLU A 81 2.79 5.67 2.01
CA GLU A 81 1.42 5.39 1.61
C GLU A 81 0.98 6.37 0.51
N ILE A 82 0.35 5.84 -0.53
CA ILE A 82 -0.14 6.62 -1.68
C ILE A 82 -1.66 6.64 -1.80
N SER A 83 -2.33 5.61 -1.27
CA SER A 83 -3.78 5.47 -1.34
C SER A 83 -4.24 4.40 -0.36
N THR A 84 -5.48 4.48 0.07
CA THR A 84 -6.16 3.41 0.83
C THR A 84 -7.15 2.71 -0.08
N VAL A 85 -7.23 1.38 -0.01
CA VAL A 85 -8.21 0.59 -0.77
C VAL A 85 -9.16 -0.12 0.16
N TRP A 86 -10.46 -0.07 -0.16
CA TRP A 86 -11.55 -0.56 0.68
C TRP A 86 -12.23 -1.81 0.11
N SER A 87 -11.86 -2.20 -1.11
CA SER A 87 -12.35 -3.40 -1.77
C SER A 87 -11.24 -4.10 -2.55
N SER A 88 -11.39 -5.41 -2.76
CA SER A 88 -10.49 -6.17 -3.61
C SER A 88 -10.52 -5.69 -5.07
N ALA A 89 -11.67 -5.18 -5.53
CA ALA A 89 -11.83 -4.61 -6.86
C ALA A 89 -11.01 -3.32 -7.00
N ASP A 90 -11.04 -2.44 -6.00
CA ASP A 90 -10.26 -1.20 -5.98
C ASP A 90 -8.77 -1.48 -5.91
N ALA A 91 -8.38 -2.47 -5.11
CA ALA A 91 -7.01 -2.96 -5.03
C ALA A 91 -6.52 -3.54 -6.37
N MET A 92 -7.35 -4.30 -7.07
CA MET A 92 -7.01 -4.88 -8.37
C MET A 92 -6.84 -3.81 -9.45
N ARG A 93 -7.71 -2.80 -9.47
CA ARG A 93 -7.57 -1.66 -10.39
C ARG A 93 -6.30 -0.86 -10.10
N LEU A 94 -5.99 -0.62 -8.83
CA LEU A 94 -4.79 0.10 -8.43
C LEU A 94 -3.52 -0.70 -8.76
N GLN A 95 -3.53 -2.02 -8.51
CA GLN A 95 -2.45 -2.91 -8.92
C GLN A 95 -2.21 -2.83 -10.43
N ALA A 96 -3.24 -2.87 -11.27
CA ALA A 96 -3.09 -2.77 -12.72
C ALA A 96 -2.46 -1.44 -13.16
N VAL A 97 -2.80 -0.33 -12.49
CA VAL A 97 -2.21 1.00 -12.74
C VAL A 97 -0.72 1.03 -12.36
N LEU A 98 -0.36 0.49 -11.20
CA LEU A 98 1.01 0.49 -10.70
C LEU A 98 1.91 -0.49 -11.47
N ASP A 99 1.39 -1.66 -11.83
CA ASP A 99 2.09 -2.66 -12.64
C ASP A 99 2.35 -2.15 -14.06
N GLY A 100 1.35 -1.52 -14.69
CA GLY A 100 1.51 -0.87 -16.00
C GLY A 100 2.54 0.27 -15.99
N ALA A 101 2.78 0.89 -14.82
CA ALA A 101 3.82 1.88 -14.62
C ALA A 101 5.17 1.29 -14.17
N GLY A 102 5.25 -0.02 -13.91
CA GLY A 102 6.43 -0.71 -13.41
C GLY A 102 6.85 -0.28 -12.01
N ILE A 103 5.90 0.14 -11.17
CA ILE A 103 6.16 0.66 -9.82
C ILE A 103 5.94 -0.46 -8.80
N PRO A 104 6.97 -0.89 -8.05
CA PRO A 104 6.80 -1.83 -6.96
C PRO A 104 5.92 -1.25 -5.85
N PHE A 105 4.94 -2.02 -5.41
CA PHE A 105 3.98 -1.62 -4.38
C PHE A 105 3.75 -2.73 -3.36
N TYR A 106 3.17 -2.36 -2.23
CA TYR A 106 2.88 -3.23 -1.10
C TYR A 106 1.49 -2.88 -0.55
N ILE A 107 0.66 -3.88 -0.26
CA ILE A 107 -0.70 -3.68 0.23
C ILE A 107 -0.79 -4.12 1.69
N GLY A 108 -1.39 -3.26 2.52
CA GLY A 108 -1.74 -3.58 3.90
C GLY A 108 -0.55 -3.66 4.86
N PRO A 109 -0.81 -4.02 6.13
CA PRO A 109 0.23 -4.20 7.14
C PRO A 109 1.16 -5.38 6.85
N GLU A 110 0.70 -6.38 6.11
CA GLU A 110 1.50 -7.56 5.71
C GLU A 110 2.50 -7.28 4.59
N LEU A 111 2.43 -6.11 3.96
CA LEU A 111 3.24 -5.75 2.79
C LEU A 111 3.07 -6.77 1.65
N ALA A 112 1.83 -7.16 1.36
CA ALA A 112 1.51 -8.07 0.28
C ALA A 112 1.91 -7.47 -1.07
N THR A 113 2.58 -8.25 -1.92
CA THR A 113 3.08 -7.78 -3.23
C THR A 113 2.03 -7.87 -4.35
N GLY A 114 0.85 -8.39 -4.05
CA GLY A 114 -0.29 -8.45 -4.96
C GLY A 114 -1.58 -8.71 -4.19
N VAL A 115 -2.72 -8.45 -4.85
CA VAL A 115 -4.06 -8.58 -4.23
C VAL A 115 -4.36 -10.01 -3.75
N GLU A 116 -3.82 -11.04 -4.41
CA GLU A 116 -4.02 -12.44 -4.04
C GLU A 116 -3.29 -12.84 -2.74
N GLU A 117 -2.24 -12.11 -2.39
CA GLU A 117 -1.43 -12.33 -1.19
C GLU A 117 -1.97 -11.54 0.02
N VAL A 118 -2.99 -10.71 -0.19
CA VAL A 118 -3.65 -9.96 0.87
C VAL A 118 -4.45 -10.91 1.74
N THR A 119 -4.08 -10.95 3.02
CA THR A 119 -4.77 -11.73 4.05
C THR A 119 -5.63 -10.85 4.95
N SER A 120 -5.38 -9.54 4.93
CA SER A 120 -6.11 -8.54 5.71
C SER A 120 -7.51 -8.24 5.12
N ASP A 121 -8.39 -7.78 6.00
CA ASP A 121 -9.77 -7.43 5.64
C ASP A 121 -9.85 -6.02 5.02
N PHE A 122 -10.43 -5.93 3.84
CA PHE A 122 -10.57 -4.67 3.10
C PHE A 122 -11.52 -3.66 3.78
N SER A 123 -12.42 -4.10 4.67
CA SER A 123 -13.39 -3.22 5.34
C SER A 123 -12.74 -2.21 6.28
N LYS A 124 -11.49 -2.45 6.70
CA LYS A 124 -10.72 -1.53 7.55
C LYS A 124 -9.94 -0.48 6.76
N GLY A 125 -9.97 -0.55 5.43
CA GLY A 125 -9.09 0.21 4.56
C GLY A 125 -7.67 -0.34 4.62
N LEU A 126 -7.14 -0.78 3.48
CA LEU A 126 -5.76 -1.24 3.36
C LEU A 126 -4.91 -0.16 2.69
N GLY A 127 -3.93 0.36 3.40
CA GLY A 127 -2.95 1.29 2.85
C GLY A 127 -2.09 0.61 1.78
N VAL A 128 -2.00 1.23 0.61
CA VAL A 128 -1.08 0.84 -0.46
C VAL A 128 0.16 1.72 -0.38
N LYS A 129 1.31 1.08 -0.24
CA LYS A 129 2.61 1.71 -0.03
C LYS A 129 3.53 1.46 -1.21
N ILE A 130 4.34 2.45 -1.54
CA ILE A 130 5.41 2.34 -2.55
C ILE A 130 6.70 2.90 -1.96
N MET A 131 7.83 2.64 -2.61
CA MET A 131 9.07 3.35 -2.27
C MET A 131 8.93 4.86 -2.54
N SER A 132 9.50 5.69 -1.67
CA SER A 132 9.42 7.17 -1.73
C SER A 132 9.92 7.73 -3.05
N ILE A 133 10.94 7.11 -3.64
CA ILE A 133 11.42 7.44 -4.98
C ILE A 133 10.31 7.32 -6.04
N GLY A 134 9.40 6.34 -5.91
CA GLY A 134 8.29 6.08 -6.84
C GLY A 134 7.16 7.11 -6.84
N ARG A 135 7.08 7.99 -5.83
CA ARG A 135 5.98 8.95 -5.64
C ARG A 135 5.60 9.80 -6.87
N PRO A 136 6.53 10.48 -7.56
CA PRO A 136 6.17 11.29 -8.72
C PRO A 136 5.57 10.46 -9.85
N TRP A 137 6.04 9.22 -10.06
CA TRP A 137 5.51 8.31 -11.06
C TRP A 137 4.14 7.76 -10.67
N ALA A 138 3.96 7.37 -9.41
CA ALA A 138 2.68 6.91 -8.91
C ALA A 138 1.61 8.00 -9.00
N ARG A 139 1.94 9.25 -8.63
CA ARG A 139 1.03 10.39 -8.79
C ARG A 139 0.59 10.57 -10.24
N GLN A 140 1.51 10.39 -11.19
CA GLN A 140 1.19 10.54 -12.60
C GLN A 140 0.35 9.37 -13.14
N ALA A 141 0.63 8.14 -12.71
CA ALA A 141 -0.11 6.95 -13.11
C ALA A 141 -1.55 6.95 -12.53
N MET A 142 -1.70 7.42 -11.29
CA MET A 142 -2.99 7.46 -10.58
C MET A 142 -3.88 8.65 -10.95
N LYS A 143 -3.47 9.53 -11.89
CA LYS A 143 -4.28 10.70 -12.30
C LYS A 143 -5.71 10.37 -12.71
N ASN A 144 -5.92 9.17 -13.27
CA ASN A 144 -7.22 8.70 -13.74
C ASN A 144 -7.80 7.58 -12.87
N TYR A 145 -7.17 7.29 -11.73
CA TYR A 145 -7.66 6.29 -10.80
C TYR A 145 -8.56 6.98 -9.76
N PHE A 146 -9.79 6.51 -9.66
CA PHE A 146 -10.75 6.92 -8.64
C PHE A 146 -11.21 5.66 -7.91
N PRO A 147 -11.01 5.55 -6.58
CA PRO A 147 -11.60 4.47 -5.80
C PRO A 147 -13.11 4.59 -5.87
N VAL A 148 -13.79 3.47 -6.09
CA VAL A 148 -15.25 3.43 -6.31
C VAL A 148 -15.96 3.10 -5.01
N ASP A 149 -15.30 2.34 -4.13
CA ASP A 149 -15.84 1.85 -2.87
C ASP A 149 -15.27 2.62 -1.66
N GLU A 150 -14.66 3.79 -1.87
CA GLU A 150 -14.20 4.64 -0.77
C GLU A 150 -15.40 5.16 0.05
N PRO A 151 -15.46 4.89 1.36
CA PRO A 151 -16.47 5.49 2.20
C PRO A 151 -16.30 7.02 2.17
N PRO A 152 -17.41 7.78 2.20
CA PRO A 152 -17.33 9.24 2.22
C PRO A 152 -16.43 9.69 3.37
N SER A 153 -15.42 10.49 3.04
CA SER A 153 -14.48 11.03 4.03
C SER A 153 -15.25 11.88 5.05
N GLU A 154 -14.85 11.89 6.33
CA GLU A 154 -15.39 12.83 7.35
C GLU A 154 -15.31 14.30 6.88
N LYS A 155 -14.35 14.63 6.00
CA LYS A 155 -14.26 15.94 5.35
C LYS A 155 -15.38 16.26 4.37
N GLU A 156 -15.93 15.25 3.68
CA GLU A 156 -17.12 15.42 2.83
C GLU A 156 -18.42 15.44 3.64
N GLN A 157 -18.38 14.96 4.89
CA GLN A 157 -19.49 15.11 5.84
C GLN A 157 -19.47 16.50 6.49
N GLU A 158 -18.30 17.03 6.88
CA GLU A 158 -18.14 18.43 7.33
C GLU A 158 -18.44 19.48 6.24
N ASP A 159 -18.18 19.20 4.95
CA ASP A 159 -18.55 20.09 3.84
C ASP A 159 -20.04 19.97 3.44
N GLN A 160 -20.77 18.95 3.91
CA GLN A 160 -22.20 18.75 3.64
C GLN A 160 -23.10 19.11 4.82
N GLU A 161 -22.57 19.12 6.04
CA GLU A 161 -23.20 19.71 7.21
C GLU A 161 -22.83 21.21 7.28
N GLU A 162 -23.81 22.05 6.94
CA GLU A 162 -23.98 23.42 7.44
C GLU A 162 -23.40 24.61 6.65
N GLU A 163 -23.56 24.65 5.32
CA GLU A 163 -23.88 25.95 4.69
C GLU A 163 -25.39 26.22 4.84
N HIS A 164 -25.84 26.60 6.04
CA HIS A 164 -27.19 27.12 6.25
C HIS A 164 -27.14 28.63 6.00
N PRO A 165 -27.43 29.13 4.78
CA PRO A 165 -27.39 30.55 4.51
C PRO A 165 -28.44 31.25 5.38
N VAL A 166 -27.98 32.09 6.31
CA VAL A 166 -28.84 32.97 7.11
C VAL A 166 -29.71 33.78 6.14
N ARG A 167 -31.04 33.73 6.32
CA ARG A 167 -32.00 34.42 5.45
C ARG A 167 -32.64 35.58 6.20
N CYS A 168 -32.89 36.67 5.49
CA CYS A 168 -33.64 37.77 6.07
C CYS A 168 -35.08 37.33 6.42
N PRO A 169 -35.56 37.53 7.67
CA PRO A 169 -36.91 37.11 8.07
C PRO A 169 -38.03 37.89 7.37
N LYS A 170 -37.72 39.05 6.77
CA LYS A 170 -38.70 39.92 6.12
C LYS A 170 -38.85 39.67 4.62
N CYS A 171 -37.75 39.39 3.92
CA CYS A 171 -37.75 39.26 2.45
C CYS A 171 -37.19 37.92 1.95
N HIS A 172 -36.73 37.06 2.86
CA HIS A 172 -36.08 35.78 2.56
C HIS A 172 -34.84 35.86 1.66
N SER A 173 -34.29 37.06 1.44
CA SER A 173 -33.05 37.22 0.68
C SER A 173 -31.87 36.61 1.46
N THR A 174 -30.95 36.02 0.70
CA THR A 174 -29.64 35.52 1.16
C THR A 174 -28.58 36.62 1.20
N GLU A 175 -28.91 37.83 0.73
CA GLU A 175 -28.04 39.01 0.81
C GLU A 175 -28.13 39.63 2.21
N VAL A 176 -27.52 38.96 3.17
CA VAL A 176 -27.43 39.38 4.58
C VAL A 176 -25.98 39.70 4.92
N VAL A 177 -25.79 40.85 5.58
CA VAL A 177 -24.48 41.38 5.97
C VAL A 177 -24.43 41.39 7.49
N PHE A 178 -23.35 40.83 8.04
CA PHE A 178 -23.05 40.87 9.46
C PHE A 178 -22.65 42.30 9.87
N GLY A 179 -23.31 42.85 10.89
CA GLY A 179 -23.09 44.22 11.35
C GLY A 179 -22.01 44.33 12.42
N GLU A 180 -22.36 44.01 13.66
CA GLU A 180 -21.50 44.16 14.84
C GLU A 180 -21.85 43.08 15.88
N LEU A 181 -20.85 42.66 16.67
CA LEU A 181 -21.04 41.77 17.83
C LEU A 181 -21.42 42.63 19.04
N ILE A 182 -22.62 42.46 19.60
CA ILE A 182 -23.03 43.17 20.81
C ILE A 182 -22.54 42.38 22.02
N ASP A 183 -21.36 42.72 22.52
CA ASP A 183 -20.82 42.17 23.77
C ASP A 183 -21.34 43.01 24.95
N GLU A 184 -22.58 42.78 25.39
CA GLU A 184 -23.11 43.38 26.63
C GLU A 184 -22.55 42.64 27.87
N LEU A 185 -21.24 42.75 28.11
CA LEU A 185 -20.60 42.29 29.34
C LEU A 185 -19.70 43.39 29.95
N ALA A 186 -20.33 44.51 30.29
CA ALA A 186 -19.83 45.37 31.36
C ALA A 186 -20.87 45.40 32.49
N ASP A 187 -20.58 44.64 33.54
CA ASP A 187 -21.11 44.79 34.91
C ASP A 187 -22.33 43.96 35.34
N GLN A 188 -22.29 42.60 35.25
CA GLN A 188 -23.09 41.74 36.16
C GLN A 188 -22.37 40.42 36.54
N PRO A 189 -22.54 39.91 37.80
CA PRO A 189 -21.84 38.73 38.31
C PRO A 189 -22.40 37.39 37.75
N PRO A 190 -21.63 36.28 37.86
CA PRO A 190 -21.85 35.08 37.05
C PRO A 190 -23.06 34.28 37.54
N VAL A 191 -24.01 34.03 36.65
CA VAL A 191 -25.04 33.01 36.88
C VAL A 191 -25.20 32.12 35.64
N GLN A 192 -24.84 30.85 35.85
CA GLN A 192 -25.06 29.65 35.03
C GLN A 192 -24.03 29.32 33.92
N PRO A 193 -23.51 28.07 33.88
CA PRO A 193 -22.72 27.56 32.76
C PRO A 193 -23.68 27.13 31.64
N GLY A 194 -23.80 27.93 30.59
CA GLY A 194 -24.60 27.57 29.42
C GLY A 194 -25.14 28.71 28.58
N ALA A 195 -24.95 29.98 28.96
CA ALA A 195 -25.35 31.12 28.14
C ALA A 195 -24.10 31.86 27.66
N THR A 196 -23.82 31.80 26.36
CA THR A 196 -23.03 32.81 25.66
C THR A 196 -24.02 33.84 25.11
N PRO A 197 -24.20 35.01 25.75
CA PRO A 197 -24.97 36.08 25.13
C PRO A 197 -24.07 36.75 24.09
N SER A 198 -24.11 36.24 22.88
CA SER A 198 -23.54 36.93 21.73
C SER A 198 -24.71 37.29 20.83
N ASP A 199 -25.38 38.39 21.14
CA ASP A 199 -26.40 38.97 20.29
C ASP A 199 -25.73 39.48 19.01
N PHE A 200 -26.03 38.83 17.88
CA PHE A 200 -25.47 39.16 16.57
C PHE A 200 -26.41 40.10 15.81
N GLU A 201 -25.98 41.32 15.47
CA GLU A 201 -26.77 42.21 14.60
C GLU A 201 -26.57 41.84 13.12
N TRP A 202 -27.68 41.56 12.44
CA TRP A 202 -27.74 41.27 11.02
C TRP A 202 -28.48 42.39 10.27
N THR A 203 -27.99 42.74 9.08
CA THR A 203 -28.67 43.67 8.17
C THR A 203 -28.86 43.03 6.80
N CYS A 204 -30.07 43.10 6.24
CA CYS A 204 -30.32 42.65 4.88
C CYS A 204 -30.02 43.79 3.89
N ASP A 205 -29.15 43.54 2.91
CA ASP A 205 -28.81 44.52 1.87
C ASP A 205 -29.98 44.76 0.91
N SER A 206 -30.73 43.69 0.61
CA SER A 206 -31.85 43.71 -0.35
C SER A 206 -33.06 44.52 0.13
N CYS A 207 -33.34 44.56 1.44
CA CYS A 207 -34.51 45.27 1.98
C CYS A 207 -34.22 46.26 3.12
N GLY A 208 -32.96 46.37 3.56
CA GLY A 208 -32.51 47.23 4.64
C GLY A 208 -33.00 46.81 6.04
N HIS A 209 -33.58 45.61 6.20
CA HIS A 209 -34.09 45.16 7.48
C HIS A 209 -32.96 44.74 8.43
N LYS A 210 -33.02 45.21 9.67
CA LYS A 210 -32.08 44.90 10.75
C LYS A 210 -32.75 44.00 11.78
N TRP A 211 -32.08 42.94 12.22
CA TRP A 211 -32.54 42.06 13.30
C TRP A 211 -31.36 41.53 14.11
N VAL A 212 -31.65 41.06 15.32
CA VAL A 212 -30.66 40.47 16.23
C VAL A 212 -30.96 38.97 16.34
N ASP A 213 -29.92 38.14 16.33
CA ASP A 213 -29.99 36.69 16.43
C ASP A 213 -29.02 36.18 17.50
N ASP A 214 -29.44 35.18 18.29
CA ASP A 214 -28.64 34.61 19.40
C ASP A 214 -27.62 33.55 18.91
N GLY A 215 -27.59 33.25 17.60
CA GLY A 215 -26.66 32.30 17.00
C GLY A 215 -26.96 30.83 17.31
N ILE A 216 -28.06 30.55 18.01
CA ILE A 216 -28.51 29.19 18.33
C ILE A 216 -29.63 28.80 17.37
N VAL A 217 -29.38 27.80 16.52
CA VAL A 217 -30.45 27.12 15.79
C VAL A 217 -31.34 26.45 16.83
N GLY A 218 -32.50 27.03 17.09
CA GLY A 218 -33.54 26.39 17.89
C GLY A 218 -33.99 25.12 17.18
N GLU A 219 -33.54 23.96 17.67
CA GLU A 219 -34.16 22.67 17.35
C GLU A 219 -35.66 22.77 17.70
N ALA A 220 -36.51 22.61 16.69
CA ALA A 220 -37.97 22.54 16.81
C ALA A 220 -38.47 21.18 16.34
#